data_AF-A0A3D4W2V4-F1
#
_entry.id   AF-A0A3D4W2V4-F1
#
_cell.length_a   1.000
_cell.length_b   1.000
_cell.length_c   1.000
_cell.angle_alpha   90.00
_cell.angle_beta   90.00
_cell.angle_gamma   90.00
#
_symmetry.space_group_name_H-M   'P 1'
#
loop_
_entity.id
_entity.type
_entity.pdbx_description
1 polymer ?
#
loop_
_entity_poly.entity_id
_entity_poly.type
_entity_poly.pdbx_seq_one_letter_code
_entity_poly.pdbx_strand_id
1 'polypeptide(L)'
;FDTVVNTIPAPVLTEAVLAALRSGSLIVDLASKPGGTDFAAARRLGHRAIHALSLPAACAPETAGEALARTVCEILAEREGTP
;
A
#
# COMPACT_ATOMS: atom_id res chain seq x y z
N PHE A 1 2.15 17.33 8.51
CA PHE A 1 2.89 16.70 7.39
C PHE A 1 2.20 17.00 6.09
N ASP A 2 2.94 17.20 5.01
CA ASP A 2 2.35 17.43 3.69
C ASP A 2 1.92 16.12 3.03
N THR A 3 2.63 15.03 3.33
CA THR A 3 2.33 13.68 2.87
C THR A 3 2.47 12.68 4.02
N VAL A 4 1.57 11.69 4.05
CA VAL A 4 1.60 10.55 4.96
C VAL A 4 1.56 9.28 4.12
N VAL A 5 2.47 8.34 4.37
CA VAL A 5 2.48 7.01 3.74
C VAL A 5 2.20 5.97 4.83
N ASN A 6 1.06 5.28 4.74
CA ASN A 6 0.69 4.23 5.69
C ASN A 6 1.06 2.85 5.14
N THR A 7 1.73 2.03 5.95
CA THR A 7 1.95 0.60 5.67
C THR A 7 1.35 -0.30 6.76
N ILE A 8 0.74 0.27 7.79
CA ILE A 8 0.19 -0.49 8.92
C ILE A 8 -1.17 -1.08 8.51
N PRO A 9 -1.35 -2.42 8.59
CA PRO A 9 -2.61 -3.10 8.23
C PRO A 9 -3.64 -3.04 9.37
N ALA A 10 -3.88 -1.85 9.90
CA ALA A 10 -4.84 -1.58 10.97
C ALA A 10 -5.29 -0.10 10.92
N PRO A 11 -6.51 0.24 11.42
CA PRO A 11 -7.07 1.59 11.33
C PRO A 11 -6.35 2.58 12.28
N VAL A 12 -5.21 3.11 11.82
CA VAL A 12 -4.36 4.05 12.58
C VAL A 12 -4.57 5.51 12.18
N LEU A 13 -4.94 5.78 10.94
CA LEU A 13 -5.30 7.13 10.47
C LEU A 13 -6.82 7.32 10.65
N THR A 14 -7.23 7.38 11.91
CA THR A 14 -8.61 7.66 12.34
C THR A 14 -8.98 9.11 12.11
N GLU A 15 -10.27 9.46 12.19
CA GLU A 15 -10.73 10.85 12.09
C GLU A 15 -9.99 11.81 13.03
N ALA A 16 -9.74 11.42 14.28
CA ALA A 16 -9.02 12.26 15.24
C ALA A 16 -7.57 12.54 14.80
N VAL A 17 -6.90 11.54 14.22
CA VAL A 17 -5.54 11.70 13.68
C VAL A 17 -5.57 12.59 12.43
N LEU A 18 -6.52 12.35 11.53
CA LEU A 18 -6.69 13.12 10.30
C LEU A 18 -6.99 14.60 10.60
N ALA A 19 -7.85 14.89 11.59
CA ALA A 19 -8.19 16.26 11.99
C ALA A 19 -6.99 17.04 12.55
N ALA A 20 -5.98 16.34 13.10
CA ALA A 20 -4.74 16.94 13.56
C ALA A 20 -3.70 17.14 12.43
N LEU A 21 -3.93 16.60 11.22
CA LEU A 21 -3.06 16.82 10.08
C LEU A 21 -3.22 18.22 9.52
N ARG A 22 -2.20 18.65 8.77
CA ARG A 22 -2.27 19.88 7.98
C ARG A 22 -3.43 19.73 6.98
N SER A 23 -4.29 20.74 6.87
CA SER A 23 -5.34 20.73 5.86
C SER A 23 -4.76 20.50 4.46
N GLY A 24 -5.39 19.62 3.69
CA GLY A 24 -4.96 19.29 2.32
C GLY A 24 -3.79 18.30 2.21
N SER A 25 -3.31 17.69 3.30
CA SER A 25 -2.30 16.62 3.22
C SER A 25 -2.67 15.51 2.23
N LEU A 26 -1.64 14.97 1.56
CA LEU A 26 -1.73 13.74 0.77
C LEU A 26 -1.56 12.52 1.68
N ILE A 27 -2.44 11.54 1.54
CA ILE A 27 -2.37 10.27 2.26
C ILE A 27 -2.27 9.15 1.21
N VAL A 28 -1.21 8.36 1.30
CA VAL A 28 -0.99 7.17 0.48
C VAL A 28 -1.03 5.95 1.39
N ASP A 29 -2.09 5.16 1.29
CA ASP A 29 -2.23 3.94 2.07
C ASP A 29 -1.78 2.75 1.23
N LEU A 30 -0.69 2.11 1.64
CA LEU A 30 -0.12 0.91 1.03
C LEU A 30 -0.58 -0.37 1.73
N ALA A 31 -1.27 -0.26 2.87
CA ALA A 31 -1.72 -1.41 3.61
C ALA A 31 -2.82 -2.17 2.82
N SER A 32 -2.78 -3.49 2.91
CA SER A 32 -3.80 -4.37 2.33
C SER A 32 -5.21 -4.00 2.81
N LYS A 33 -6.23 -4.33 2.00
CA LYS A 33 -7.64 -4.08 2.35
C LYS A 33 -7.96 -4.61 3.77
N PRO A 34 -8.70 -3.83 4.59
CA PRO A 34 -9.38 -2.57 4.26
C PRO A 34 -8.49 -1.31 4.26
N GLY A 35 -7.20 -1.43 4.55
CA GLY A 35 -6.28 -0.30 4.74
C GLY A 35 -6.15 0.09 6.22
N GLY A 36 -5.43 1.18 6.48
CA GLY A 36 -5.30 1.79 7.80
C GLY A 36 -5.86 3.21 7.89
N THR A 37 -6.52 3.68 6.84
CA THR A 37 -7.07 5.03 6.74
C THR A 37 -8.58 5.05 6.77
N ASP A 38 -9.16 5.95 7.57
CA ASP A 38 -10.56 6.34 7.40
C ASP A 38 -10.69 7.26 6.18
N PHE A 39 -10.85 6.65 5.00
CA PHE A 39 -10.96 7.37 3.73
C PHE A 39 -12.19 8.29 3.66
N ALA A 40 -13.27 7.95 4.37
CA ALA A 40 -14.47 8.76 4.41
C ALA A 40 -14.22 10.05 5.22
N ALA A 41 -13.62 9.92 6.40
CA ALA A 41 -13.20 11.08 7.20
C ALA A 41 -12.16 11.93 6.47
N ALA A 42 -11.17 11.30 5.83
CA ALA A 42 -10.13 12.00 5.07
C ALA A 42 -10.74 12.90 3.97
N ARG A 43 -11.72 12.37 3.21
CA ARG A 43 -12.44 13.14 2.19
C ARG A 43 -13.25 14.29 2.79
N ARG A 44 -13.96 14.05 3.90
CA ARG A 44 -14.77 15.08 4.59
C ARG A 44 -13.91 16.21 5.16
N LEU A 45 -12.71 15.90 5.65
CA LEU A 45 -11.74 16.86 6.19
C LEU A 45 -10.90 17.56 5.10
N GLY A 46 -11.11 17.24 3.82
CA GLY A 46 -10.44 17.90 2.70
C GLY A 46 -9.04 17.36 2.40
N HIS A 47 -8.67 16.18 2.88
CA HIS A 47 -7.44 15.51 2.51
C HIS A 47 -7.59 14.74 1.20
N ARG A 48 -6.50 14.64 0.46
CA ARG A 48 -6.42 13.71 -0.68
C ARG A 48 -5.92 12.37 -0.17
N ALA A 49 -6.77 11.36 -0.16
CA ALA A 49 -6.40 10.00 0.26
C ALA A 49 -6.47 9.01 -0.91
N ILE A 50 -5.43 8.19 -1.07
CA ILE A 50 -5.29 7.19 -2.13
C ILE A 50 -5.02 5.84 -1.47
N HIS A 51 -5.85 4.84 -1.76
CA HIS A 51 -5.55 3.45 -1.43
C HIS A 51 -4.72 2.85 -2.56
N ALA A 52 -3.39 2.90 -2.41
CA ALA A 52 -2.43 2.53 -3.44
C ALA A 52 -2.11 1.04 -3.36
N LEU A 53 -3.09 0.22 -3.74
CA LEU A 53 -2.96 -1.23 -3.81
C LEU A 53 -2.16 -1.66 -5.05
N SER A 54 -1.38 -2.73 -4.91
CA SER A 54 -0.68 -3.39 -6.02
C SER A 54 0.26 -2.47 -6.82
N LEU A 55 0.92 -1.51 -6.16
CA LEU A 55 1.85 -0.59 -6.83
C LEU A 55 2.92 -1.26 -7.70
N PRO A 56 3.56 -2.39 -7.30
CA PRO A 56 4.54 -3.03 -8.17
C PRO A 56 3.95 -3.44 -9.52
N ALA A 57 2.78 -4.07 -9.53
CA ALA A 57 2.11 -4.49 -10.76
C ALA A 57 1.56 -3.30 -11.56
N ALA A 58 1.13 -2.23 -10.89
CA ALA A 58 0.60 -1.03 -11.55
C ALA A 58 1.69 -0.15 -12.19
N CYS A 59 2.87 -0.06 -11.58
CA CYS A 59 3.93 0.86 -12.00
C CYS A 59 5.07 0.17 -12.75
N ALA A 60 5.36 -1.10 -12.46
CA ALA A 60 6.46 -1.85 -13.05
C ALA A 60 6.06 -3.32 -13.30
N PRO A 61 5.07 -3.57 -14.18
CA PRO A 61 4.49 -4.91 -14.38
C PRO A 61 5.51 -5.95 -14.83
N GLU A 62 6.43 -5.58 -15.73
CA GLU A 62 7.49 -6.49 -16.21
C GLU A 62 8.42 -6.88 -15.06
N THR A 63 8.96 -5.91 -14.31
CA THR A 63 9.84 -6.17 -13.16
C THR A 63 9.12 -6.97 -12.06
N ALA A 64 7.85 -6.67 -11.78
CA ALA A 64 7.05 -7.43 -10.81
C ALA A 64 6.82 -8.88 -11.28
N GLY A 65 6.58 -9.07 -12.58
CA GLY A 65 6.46 -10.39 -13.21
C GLY A 65 7.76 -11.18 -13.16
N GLU A 66 8.89 -10.55 -13.46
CA GLU A 66 10.23 -11.17 -13.36
C GLU A 66 10.53 -11.62 -11.94
N ALA A 67 10.25 -10.79 -10.93
CA ALA A 67 10.44 -11.14 -9.53
C ALA A 67 9.60 -12.35 -9.13
N LEU A 68 8.34 -12.39 -9.56
CA LEU A 68 7.46 -13.54 -9.35
C LEU A 68 7.98 -14.80 -10.05
N ALA A 69 8.35 -14.70 -11.33
CA ALA A 69 8.85 -15.82 -12.12
C ALA A 69 10.10 -16.43 -11.51
N ARG A 70 11.06 -15.60 -11.09
CA ARG A 70 12.28 -16.05 -10.41
C ARG A 70 11.95 -16.87 -9.16
N THR A 71 11.11 -16.34 -8.27
CA THR A 71 10.73 -17.04 -7.04
C THR A 71 10.00 -18.35 -7.32
N VAL A 72 9.12 -18.39 -8.32
CA VAL A 72 8.43 -19.64 -8.72
C VAL A 72 9.43 -20.67 -9.27
N CYS A 73 10.36 -20.27 -10.13
CA CYS A 73 11.40 -21.15 -10.65
C CYS A 73 12.30 -21.70 -9.52
N GLU A 74 12.69 -20.87 -8.56
CA GLU A 74 13.47 -21.29 -7.38
C GLU A 74 12.70 -22.35 -6.55
N ILE A 75 11.42 -22.10 -6.26
CA ILE A 75 10.57 -23.06 -5.52
C ILE A 75 10.45 -24.40 -6.26
N LEU A 76 10.38 -24.39 -7.60
CA LEU A 76 10.29 -25.62 -8.40
C LEU A 76 11.61 -26.39 -8.40
N ALA A 77 12.73 -25.70 -8.59
CA ALA A 77 14.07 -26.32 -8.56
C ALA A 77 14.33 -27.02 -7.22
N GLU A 78 14.01 -26.37 -6.10
CA GLU A 78 14.11 -26.95 -4.75
C GLU A 78 13.29 -28.24 -4.59
N ARG A 79 12.08 -28.29 -5.18
CA ARG A 79 11.18 -29.44 -5.08
C ARG A 79 11.59 -30.62 -5.95
N GLU A 80 12.19 -30.36 -7.10
CA GLU A 80 12.62 -31.39 -8.05
C GLU A 80 13.97 -32.02 -7.66
N GLY A 81 14.64 -31.49 -6.63
CA GLY A 81 15.97 -31.95 -6.21
C GLY A 81 17.05 -31.71 -7.27
N THR A 82 16.78 -30.80 -8.20
CA THR A 82 17.74 -30.40 -9.22
C THR A 82 18.71 -29.44 -8.54
N PRO A 83 20.03 -29.72 -8.53
CA PRO A 83 21.02 -28.87 -7.87
C PRO A 83 21.11 -27.48 -8.50
#